data_AF-A0A960H5F4-F1
#
_entry.id   AF-A0A960H5F4-F1
#
_cell.length_a   1.000
_cell.length_b   1.000
_cell.length_c   1.000
_cell.angle_alpha   90.00
_cell.angle_beta   90.00
_cell.angle_gamma   90.00
#
_symmetry.space_group_name_H-M   'P 1'
#
loop_
_entity.id
_entity.type
_entity.pdbx_description
1 polymer ?
#
loop_
_entity_poly.entity_id
_entity_poly.type
_entity_poly.pdbx_seq_one_letter_code
_entity_poly.pdbx_strand_id
1 'polypeptide(L)'
;MSRIGDFPDDDVAGWITRSPDLGTAMAGFSSAVYSDRNRLPMRVRELARIVMAYDNECTVCVNTRDADGPAAGVDEELYEHALEWRTWPGFTEQERVAAEFAHRFATEHTKLREDEDFWDRAHEQFSDELLADLTLSCAMW
;
A
#
# COMPACT_ATOMS: atom_id res chain seq x y z
N MET A 1 -7.57 20.62 -9.94
CA MET A 1 -7.05 20.59 -11.33
C MET A 1 -5.58 20.29 -11.27
N SER A 2 -5.13 19.28 -12.02
CA SER A 2 -3.75 18.83 -12.02
C SER A 2 -2.77 19.97 -12.35
N ARG A 3 -1.56 19.91 -11.77
CA ARG A 3 -0.45 20.81 -12.14
C ARG A 3 0.29 20.35 -13.40
N ILE A 4 0.03 19.12 -13.88
CA ILE A 4 0.63 18.54 -15.08
C ILE A 4 -0.50 18.06 -16.01
N GLY A 5 -0.75 18.82 -17.07
CA GLY A 5 -1.87 18.59 -18.00
C GLY A 5 -3.19 19.15 -17.49
N ASP A 6 -4.26 18.96 -18.28
CA ASP A 6 -5.60 19.47 -18.01
C ASP A 6 -6.54 18.29 -17.69
N PHE A 7 -6.47 17.82 -16.45
CA PHE A 7 -7.21 16.65 -15.96
C PHE A 7 -7.76 16.90 -14.54
N PRO A 8 -8.82 16.18 -14.15
CA PRO A 8 -9.22 16.07 -12.75
C PRO A 8 -8.08 15.60 -11.85
N ASP A 9 -8.11 15.97 -10.56
CA ASP A 9 -7.06 15.59 -9.60
C ASP A 9 -7.01 14.08 -9.35
N ASP A 10 -8.06 13.36 -9.73
CA ASP A 10 -8.19 11.92 -9.60
C ASP A 10 -8.03 11.12 -10.90
N ASP A 11 -7.71 11.78 -12.02
CA ASP A 11 -7.47 11.11 -13.31
C ASP A 11 -5.99 10.70 -13.47
N VAL A 12 -5.59 9.69 -12.69
CA VAL A 12 -4.23 9.12 -12.74
C VAL A 12 -3.92 8.53 -14.11
N ALA A 13 -4.89 7.88 -14.76
CA ALA A 13 -4.70 7.29 -16.08
C ALA A 13 -4.35 8.37 -17.12
N GLY A 14 -5.12 9.47 -17.16
CA GLY A 14 -4.86 10.61 -18.05
C GLY A 14 -3.49 11.24 -17.79
N TRP A 15 -3.12 11.43 -16.52
CA TRP A 15 -1.81 11.96 -16.15
C TRP A 15 -0.65 11.08 -16.61
N ILE A 16 -0.72 9.76 -16.38
CA ILE A 16 0.34 8.80 -16.75
C ILE A 16 0.64 8.83 -18.25
N THR A 17 -0.37 9.03 -19.09
CA THR A 17 -0.17 9.07 -20.56
C THR A 17 0.77 10.20 -21.02
N ARG A 18 1.07 11.18 -20.17
CA ARG A 18 2.06 12.23 -20.47
C ARG A 18 3.50 11.69 -20.53
N SER A 19 3.75 10.50 -19.99
CA SER A 19 5.01 9.77 -20.13
C SER A 19 4.74 8.33 -20.60
N PRO A 20 4.62 8.09 -21.92
CA PRO A 20 4.19 6.80 -22.44
C PRO A 20 5.08 5.61 -22.03
N ASP A 21 6.40 5.79 -22.05
CA ASP A 21 7.35 4.72 -21.72
C ASP A 21 7.31 4.38 -20.23
N LEU A 22 7.36 5.39 -19.36
CA LEU A 22 7.28 5.19 -17.90
C LEU A 22 5.89 4.70 -17.49
N GLY A 23 4.83 5.19 -18.13
CA GLY A 23 3.46 4.76 -17.88
C GLY A 23 3.23 3.31 -18.22
N THR A 24 3.79 2.83 -19.34
CA THR A 24 3.75 1.42 -19.72
C THR A 24 4.48 0.55 -18.69
N ALA A 25 5.67 0.97 -18.24
CA ALA A 25 6.41 0.27 -17.21
C ALA A 25 5.64 0.22 -15.88
N MET A 26 5.02 1.34 -15.48
CA MET A 26 4.23 1.44 -14.25
C MET A 26 2.98 0.56 -14.31
N ALA A 27 2.31 0.46 -15.46
CA ALA A 27 1.19 -0.47 -15.64
C ALA A 27 1.62 -1.93 -15.44
N GLY A 28 2.80 -2.31 -15.94
CA GLY A 28 3.39 -3.63 -15.69
C GLY A 28 3.68 -3.89 -14.22
N PHE A 29 4.22 -2.89 -13.50
CA PHE A 29 4.51 -3.01 -12.07
C PHE A 29 3.22 -3.09 -11.23
N SER A 30 2.25 -2.22 -11.50
CA SER A 30 0.92 -2.26 -10.86
C SER A 30 0.23 -3.61 -11.06
N SER A 31 0.27 -4.15 -12.29
CA SER A 31 -0.25 -5.48 -12.58
C SER A 31 0.45 -6.57 -11.75
N ALA A 32 1.77 -6.48 -11.53
CA ALA A 32 2.47 -7.44 -10.69
C ALA A 32 2.02 -7.34 -9.22
N VAL A 33 1.92 -6.12 -8.68
CA VAL A 33 1.52 -5.87 -7.29
C VAL A 33 0.10 -6.32 -7.00
N TYR A 34 -0.85 -6.08 -7.91
CA TYR A 34 -2.28 -6.38 -7.66
C TYR A 34 -2.73 -7.77 -8.13
N SER A 35 -1.94 -8.48 -8.94
CA SER A 35 -2.27 -9.85 -9.38
C SER A 35 -2.06 -10.91 -8.31
N ASP A 36 -2.43 -12.15 -8.64
CA ASP A 36 -2.14 -13.39 -7.91
C ASP A 36 -0.64 -13.72 -7.78
N ARG A 37 0.23 -12.95 -8.45
CA ARG A 37 1.70 -13.06 -8.29
C ARG A 37 2.22 -12.47 -6.99
N ASN A 38 1.49 -11.55 -6.36
CA ASN A 38 1.87 -11.00 -5.07
C ASN A 38 1.51 -12.01 -3.97
N ARG A 39 2.48 -12.39 -3.14
CA ARG A 39 2.32 -13.46 -2.14
C ARG A 39 1.68 -12.97 -0.86
N LEU A 40 1.53 -11.65 -0.67
CA LEU A 40 0.88 -11.11 0.51
C LEU A 40 -0.61 -11.48 0.54
N PRO A 41 -1.16 -11.83 1.73
CA PRO A 41 -2.61 -11.87 1.90
C PRO A 41 -3.21 -10.52 1.50
N MET A 42 -4.28 -10.54 0.72
CA MET A 42 -4.88 -9.32 0.16
C MET A 42 -5.25 -8.30 1.25
N ARG A 43 -5.78 -8.77 2.39
CA ARG A 43 -6.16 -7.88 3.51
C ARG A 43 -4.94 -7.19 4.16
N VAL A 44 -3.82 -7.89 4.28
CA VAL A 44 -2.53 -7.31 4.73
C VAL A 44 -2.02 -6.27 3.74
N ARG A 45 -2.02 -6.62 2.45
CA ARG A 45 -1.61 -5.73 1.36
C ARG A 45 -2.49 -4.47 1.33
N GLU A 46 -3.79 -4.63 1.47
CA GLU A 46 -4.75 -3.54 1.39
C GLU A 46 -4.65 -2.58 2.58
N LEU A 47 -4.44 -3.10 3.80
CA LEU A 47 -4.20 -2.23 4.96
C LEU A 47 -2.93 -1.39 4.78
N ALA A 48 -1.83 -2.00 4.32
CA ALA A 48 -0.60 -1.26 4.01
C ALA A 48 -0.84 -0.18 2.94
N ARG A 49 -1.57 -0.52 1.87
CA ARG A 49 -1.92 0.40 0.78
C ARG A 49 -2.73 1.59 1.27
N ILE A 50 -3.80 1.36 2.04
CA ILE A 50 -4.68 2.46 2.48
C ILE A 50 -3.99 3.37 3.49
N VAL A 51 -3.15 2.85 4.38
CA VAL A 51 -2.32 3.67 5.28
C VAL A 51 -1.37 4.56 4.50
N MET A 52 -0.67 3.99 3.51
CA MET A 52 0.20 4.74 2.61
C MET A 52 -0.56 5.82 1.82
N ALA A 53 -1.75 5.47 1.31
CA ALA A 53 -2.60 6.41 0.58
C ALA A 53 -2.99 7.63 1.43
N TYR A 54 -3.28 7.43 2.72
CA TYR A 54 -3.55 8.54 3.64
C TYR A 54 -2.29 9.35 3.94
N ASP A 55 -1.14 8.72 4.21
CA ASP A 55 0.11 9.42 4.52
C ASP A 55 0.64 10.24 3.32
N ASN A 56 0.40 9.77 2.10
CA ASN A 56 0.74 10.48 0.85
C ASN A 56 -0.34 11.45 0.38
N GLU A 57 -1.48 11.56 1.09
CA GLU A 57 -2.64 12.36 0.71
C GLU A 57 -3.15 12.04 -0.73
N CYS A 58 -3.02 10.78 -1.15
CA CYS A 58 -3.41 10.34 -2.50
C CYS A 58 -4.92 10.04 -2.57
N THR A 59 -5.73 11.03 -2.96
CA THR A 59 -7.20 10.89 -3.10
C THR A 59 -7.61 9.70 -3.98
N VAL A 60 -6.89 9.47 -5.08
CA VAL A 60 -7.18 8.34 -6.00
C VAL A 60 -6.99 7.02 -5.29
N CYS A 61 -5.87 6.90 -4.59
CA CYS A 61 -5.52 5.71 -3.84
C CYS A 61 -6.54 5.48 -2.72
N VAL A 62 -6.92 6.51 -1.96
CA VAL A 62 -7.95 6.39 -0.90
C VAL A 62 -9.27 5.86 -1.44
N ASN A 63 -9.68 6.30 -2.65
CA ASN A 63 -10.93 5.88 -3.27
C ASN A 63 -10.85 4.54 -4.03
N THR A 64 -9.64 4.01 -4.23
CA THR A 64 -9.47 2.72 -4.91
C THR A 64 -10.01 1.60 -4.04
N ARG A 65 -10.68 0.63 -4.66
CA ARG A 65 -11.15 -0.62 -4.05
C ARG A 65 -10.78 -1.78 -4.97
N ASP A 66 -10.18 -2.82 -4.40
CA ASP A 66 -9.96 -4.08 -5.10
C ASP A 66 -11.31 -4.83 -5.21
N ALA A 67 -11.70 -5.23 -6.42
CA ALA A 67 -12.98 -5.91 -6.67
C ALA A 67 -13.05 -7.27 -5.98
N ASP A 68 -11.91 -7.94 -5.79
CA ASP A 68 -11.81 -9.22 -5.11
C ASP A 68 -11.63 -9.05 -3.59
N GLY A 69 -11.47 -7.80 -3.13
CA GLY A 69 -11.30 -7.42 -1.72
C GLY A 69 -12.30 -8.08 -0.78
N PRO A 70 -13.62 -7.93 -1.00
CA PRO A 70 -14.63 -8.50 -0.10
C PRO A 70 -14.51 -10.02 0.07
N ALA A 71 -14.16 -10.75 -0.99
CA ALA A 71 -13.97 -12.19 -0.94
C ALA A 71 -12.72 -12.59 -0.13
N ALA A 72 -11.72 -11.72 -0.10
CA ALA A 72 -10.51 -11.89 0.72
C ALA A 72 -10.63 -11.28 2.13
N GLY A 73 -11.84 -10.90 2.53
CA GLY A 73 -12.12 -10.33 3.86
C GLY A 73 -11.75 -8.87 3.99
N VAL A 74 -11.51 -8.13 2.90
CA VAL A 74 -11.41 -6.65 2.94
C VAL A 74 -12.82 -6.07 2.99
N ASP A 75 -13.23 -5.63 4.16
CA ASP A 75 -14.53 -5.03 4.45
C ASP A 75 -14.42 -3.52 4.72
N GLU A 76 -15.56 -2.84 4.87
CA GLU A 76 -15.56 -1.40 5.11
C GLU A 76 -14.96 -1.04 6.48
N GLU A 77 -15.07 -1.92 7.49
CA GLU A 77 -14.43 -1.72 8.80
C GLU A 77 -12.91 -1.56 8.68
N LEU A 78 -12.24 -2.30 7.78
CA LEU A 78 -10.81 -2.10 7.51
C LEU A 78 -10.50 -0.68 7.08
N TYR A 79 -11.30 -0.11 6.17
CA TYR A 79 -11.09 1.24 5.66
C TYR A 79 -11.43 2.30 6.72
N GLU A 80 -12.54 2.13 7.44
CA GLU A 80 -12.98 3.03 8.51
C GLU A 80 -11.94 3.13 9.63
N HIS A 81 -11.29 2.01 9.97
CA HIS A 81 -10.29 1.94 11.03
C HIS A 81 -8.83 1.97 10.53
N ALA A 82 -8.59 2.22 9.24
CA ALA A 82 -7.24 2.22 8.66
C ALA A 82 -6.28 3.16 9.40
N LEU A 83 -6.73 4.36 9.78
CA LEU A 83 -5.91 5.33 10.54
C LEU A 83 -5.72 4.95 12.02
N GLU A 84 -6.50 4.00 12.51
CA GLU A 84 -6.45 3.45 13.86
C GLU A 84 -5.67 2.13 13.91
N TRP A 85 -4.86 1.84 12.88
CA TRP A 85 -4.14 0.57 12.72
C TRP A 85 -3.31 0.16 13.95
N ARG A 86 -2.85 1.11 14.77
CA ARG A 86 -2.10 0.84 16.01
C ARG A 86 -2.97 0.23 17.11
N THR A 87 -4.26 0.55 17.14
CA THR A 87 -5.11 0.34 18.31
C THR A 87 -6.41 -0.42 18.04
N TRP A 88 -6.95 -0.36 16.82
CA TRP A 88 -8.22 -1.02 16.51
C TRP A 88 -8.07 -2.54 16.61
N PRO A 89 -8.86 -3.26 17.42
CA PRO A 89 -8.64 -4.68 17.71
C PRO A 89 -8.92 -5.63 16.53
N GLY A 90 -9.54 -5.15 15.45
CA GLY A 90 -9.87 -5.97 14.27
C GLY A 90 -8.70 -6.27 13.33
N PHE A 91 -7.50 -5.74 13.60
CA PHE A 91 -6.27 -6.09 12.89
C PHE A 91 -5.44 -7.12 13.65
N THR A 92 -4.99 -8.14 12.90
CA THR A 92 -3.96 -9.10 13.28
C THR A 92 -2.60 -8.42 13.43
N GLU A 93 -1.65 -9.10 14.08
CA GLU A 93 -0.29 -8.56 14.21
C GLU A 93 0.40 -8.37 12.85
N GLN A 94 0.26 -9.33 11.94
CA GLN A 94 0.80 -9.22 10.58
C GLN A 94 0.27 -7.98 9.84
N GLU A 95 -1.04 -7.71 9.93
CA GLU A 95 -1.65 -6.50 9.37
C GLU A 95 -1.10 -5.22 10.00
N ARG A 96 -0.95 -5.18 11.33
CA ARG A 96 -0.39 -4.00 12.03
C ARG A 96 1.06 -3.74 11.65
N VAL A 97 1.88 -4.77 11.54
CA VAL A 97 3.27 -4.63 11.13
C VAL A 97 3.36 -4.14 9.68
N ALA A 98 2.49 -4.61 8.78
CA ALA A 98 2.43 -4.11 7.42
C ALA A 98 2.00 -2.63 7.35
N ALA A 99 1.00 -2.24 8.16
CA ALA A 99 0.57 -0.86 8.30
C ALA A 99 1.69 0.05 8.84
N GLU A 100 2.40 -0.42 9.88
CA GLU A 100 3.55 0.28 10.45
C GLU A 100 4.66 0.45 9.42
N PHE A 101 4.99 -0.61 8.68
CA PHE A 101 5.99 -0.58 7.62
C PHE A 101 5.62 0.46 6.56
N ALA A 102 4.39 0.43 6.05
CA ALA A 102 3.90 1.37 5.03
C ALA A 102 3.97 2.83 5.53
N HIS A 103 3.48 3.08 6.74
CA HIS A 103 3.52 4.39 7.35
C HIS A 103 4.95 4.93 7.47
N ARG A 104 5.86 4.10 7.99
CA ARG A 104 7.26 4.51 8.21
C ARG A 104 8.04 4.56 6.90
N PHE A 105 7.69 3.78 5.89
CA PHE A 105 8.25 3.90 4.55
C PHE A 105 7.96 5.29 3.96
N ALA A 106 6.72 5.78 4.11
CA ALA A 106 6.33 7.10 3.62
C ALA A 106 6.91 8.26 4.47
N THR A 107 6.98 8.10 5.79
CA THR A 107 7.20 9.24 6.71
C THR A 107 8.55 9.22 7.45
N GLU A 108 9.17 8.05 7.64
CA GLU A 108 10.31 7.85 8.54
C GLU A 108 11.36 6.86 7.99
N HIS A 109 11.49 6.72 6.67
CA HIS A 109 12.28 5.66 6.03
C HIS A 109 13.75 5.58 6.47
N THR A 110 14.36 6.70 6.85
CA THR A 110 15.74 6.72 7.38
C THR A 110 15.84 6.17 8.80
N LYS A 111 14.81 6.35 9.63
CA LYS A 111 14.76 5.79 10.99
C LYS A 111 14.39 4.31 10.97
N LEU A 112 13.44 3.94 10.10
CA LEU A 112 12.99 2.55 9.94
C LEU A 112 14.16 1.60 9.65
N ARG A 113 15.12 2.04 8.82
CA ARG A 113 16.29 1.25 8.46
C ARG A 113 17.11 0.77 9.68
N GLU A 114 17.17 1.57 10.74
CA GLU A 114 18.02 1.31 11.92
C GLU A 114 17.22 0.75 13.12
N ASP A 115 15.94 0.43 12.93
CA ASP A 115 15.03 0.01 14.00
C ASP A 115 14.97 -1.52 14.10
N GLU A 116 15.94 -2.09 14.81
CA GLU A 116 16.04 -3.55 15.04
C GLU A 116 14.79 -4.13 15.71
N ASP A 117 14.17 -3.41 16.64
CA ASP A 117 12.95 -3.87 17.33
C ASP A 117 11.76 -4.01 16.36
N PHE A 118 11.66 -3.12 15.36
CA PHE A 118 10.70 -3.29 14.27
C PHE A 118 11.04 -4.50 13.40
N TRP A 119 12.30 -4.65 12.99
CA TRP A 119 12.70 -5.72 12.08
C TRP A 119 12.55 -7.10 12.72
N ASP A 120 12.84 -7.26 14.01
CA ASP A 120 12.59 -8.49 14.75
C ASP A 120 11.10 -8.89 14.70
N ARG A 121 10.19 -7.95 15.01
CA ARG A 121 8.75 -8.18 14.88
C ARG A 121 8.32 -8.47 13.44
N ALA A 122 8.93 -7.79 12.46
CA ALA A 122 8.64 -8.01 11.07
C ALA A 122 9.01 -9.42 10.62
N HIS A 123 10.15 -9.93 11.05
CA HIS A 123 10.59 -11.30 10.76
C HIS A 123 9.78 -12.38 11.50
N GLU A 124 9.09 -12.05 12.59
CA GLU A 124 8.09 -12.95 13.19
C GLU A 124 6.83 -13.11 12.33
N GLN A 125 6.47 -12.07 11.56
CA GLN A 125 5.24 -12.03 10.76
C GLN A 125 5.46 -12.34 9.27
N PHE A 126 6.67 -12.13 8.76
CA PHE A 126 6.98 -12.18 7.33
C PHE A 126 8.30 -12.91 7.05
N SER A 127 8.33 -13.69 5.98
CA SER A 127 9.59 -14.13 5.38
C SER A 127 10.23 -13.00 4.59
N ASP A 128 11.52 -13.11 4.27
CA ASP A 128 12.23 -12.15 3.41
C ASP A 128 11.53 -11.94 2.06
N GLU A 129 10.95 -13.01 1.52
CA GLU A 129 10.15 -12.98 0.29
C GLU A 129 8.90 -12.11 0.42
N LEU A 130 8.18 -12.21 1.55
CA LEU A 130 6.99 -11.39 1.80
C LEU A 130 7.36 -9.94 2.13
N LEU A 131 8.48 -9.70 2.83
CA LEU A 131 9.00 -8.36 3.06
C LEU A 131 9.42 -7.68 1.75
N ALA A 132 10.00 -8.42 0.82
CA ALA A 132 10.29 -7.92 -0.52
C ALA A 132 9.01 -7.52 -1.27
N ASP A 133 7.97 -8.37 -1.24
CA ASP A 133 6.67 -8.06 -1.85
C ASP A 133 6.00 -6.85 -1.20
N LEU A 134 6.06 -6.72 0.13
CA LEU A 134 5.54 -5.56 0.86
C LEU A 134 6.29 -4.28 0.46
N THR A 135 7.62 -4.35 0.40
CA THR A 135 8.46 -3.21 0.01
C THR A 135 8.18 -2.76 -1.41
N LEU A 136 8.08 -3.70 -2.36
CA LEU A 136 7.75 -3.40 -3.75
C LEU A 136 6.32 -2.87 -3.89
N SER A 137 5.37 -3.39 -3.12
CA SER A 137 4.00 -2.88 -3.11
C SER A 137 3.98 -1.43 -2.61
N CYS A 138 4.65 -1.14 -1.50
CA CYS A 138 4.84 0.20 -0.96
C CYS A 138 5.53 1.15 -1.95
N ALA A 139 6.52 0.68 -2.71
CA ALA A 139 7.19 1.52 -3.71
C ALA A 139 6.32 1.86 -4.92
N MET A 140 5.24 1.11 -5.15
CA MET A 140 4.30 1.34 -6.26
C MET A 140 3.19 2.33 -5.87
N TRP A 141 2.82 2.40 -4.59
CA TRP A 141 1.76 3.26 -4.04
C TRP A 141 2.27 4.66 -3.65
#